data_AF-A0AAX0YR06-F1
#
_entry.id   AF-A0AAX0YR06-F1
#
_cell.length_a   1.000
_cell.length_b   1.000
_cell.length_c   1.000
_cell.angle_alpha   90.00
_cell.angle_beta   90.00
_cell.angle_gamma   90.00
#
_symmetry.space_group_name_H-M   'P 1'
#
loop_
_entity.id
_entity.type
_entity.pdbx_description
1 polymer ?
#
loop_
_entity_poly.entity_id
_entity_poly.type
_entity_poly.pdbx_seq_one_letter_code
_entity_poly.pdbx_strand_id
1 'polypeptide(L)'
;MNAVKFFVLTTLALPSFAQANSYEFVDVSRYVAVKVDRHQQQSEPLKTVVSMTIPNQIKTVGQALNYILSDTGYSLSDPINLSKNVRILLTRKLPNIHRNFEYQTITSILKMLSGEPYQLMIDPIKREVNFLTVIK
;
A
#
# COMPACT_ATOMS: atom_id res chain seq x y z
N MET A 1 -57.30 43.09 11.34
CA MET A 1 -55.92 42.90 10.85
C MET A 1 -55.27 41.89 11.79
N ASN A 2 -55.08 40.63 11.38
CA ASN A 2 -54.18 39.66 12.02
C ASN A 2 -54.03 38.47 11.06
N ALA A 3 -52.86 38.38 10.43
CA ALA A 3 -52.54 37.43 9.38
C ALA A 3 -52.19 36.06 9.96
N VAL A 4 -52.87 35.02 9.50
CA VAL A 4 -52.55 33.62 9.81
C VAL A 4 -51.39 33.19 8.91
N LYS A 5 -50.22 32.93 9.50
CA LYS A 5 -49.04 32.42 8.79
C LYS A 5 -49.15 30.90 8.64
N PHE A 6 -49.38 30.42 7.43
CA PHE A 6 -49.26 29.00 7.09
C PHE A 6 -47.78 28.65 6.88
N PHE A 7 -47.26 27.75 7.72
CA PHE A 7 -45.89 27.25 7.63
C PHE A 7 -45.92 25.92 6.86
N VAL A 8 -45.51 25.91 5.59
CA VAL A 8 -45.46 24.71 4.75
C VAL A 8 -44.16 23.97 5.02
N LEU A 9 -44.25 22.77 5.58
CA LEU A 9 -43.11 21.89 5.87
C LEU A 9 -42.84 21.00 4.64
N THR A 10 -42.01 21.46 3.71
CA THR A 10 -41.53 20.65 2.57
C THR A 10 -40.43 19.70 3.02
N THR A 11 -40.74 18.41 3.12
CA THR A 11 -39.77 17.34 3.37
C THR A 11 -38.98 17.04 2.09
N LEU A 12 -37.68 17.33 2.09
CA LEU A 12 -36.75 17.02 1.01
C LEU A 12 -36.34 15.53 1.10
N ALA A 13 -36.91 14.68 0.24
CA ALA A 13 -36.47 13.29 0.11
C ALA A 13 -35.18 13.24 -0.73
N LEU A 14 -34.05 12.93 -0.11
CA LEU A 14 -32.80 12.65 -0.82
C LEU A 14 -32.87 11.23 -1.42
N PRO A 15 -32.73 11.03 -2.74
CA PRO A 15 -32.61 9.70 -3.30
C PRO A 15 -31.27 9.11 -2.86
N SER A 16 -31.32 8.04 -2.07
CA SER A 16 -30.14 7.27 -1.70
C SER A 16 -29.72 6.43 -2.92
N PHE A 17 -28.66 6.83 -3.61
CA PHE A 17 -28.05 6.01 -4.66
C PHE A 17 -27.37 4.80 -4.01
N ALA A 18 -28.09 3.67 -3.92
CA ALA A 18 -27.50 2.40 -3.56
C ALA A 18 -26.73 1.87 -4.77
N GLN A 19 -25.40 1.98 -4.76
CA GLN A 19 -24.55 1.39 -5.77
C GLN A 19 -24.50 -0.13 -5.56
N ALA A 20 -25.28 -0.87 -6.34
CA ALA A 20 -25.24 -2.31 -6.35
C ALA A 20 -23.90 -2.77 -6.95
N ASN A 21 -23.02 -3.33 -6.13
CA ASN A 21 -21.83 -4.01 -6.62
C ASN A 21 -22.28 -5.30 -7.33
N SER A 22 -22.25 -5.31 -8.67
CA SER A 22 -22.46 -6.52 -9.46
C SER A 22 -21.20 -7.39 -9.37
N TYR A 23 -21.29 -8.50 -8.64
CA TYR A 23 -20.19 -9.47 -8.57
C TYR A 23 -20.28 -10.40 -9.78
N GLU A 24 -19.18 -10.54 -10.51
CA GLU A 24 -19.06 -11.52 -11.58
C GLU A 24 -18.59 -12.85 -10.97
N PHE A 25 -19.15 -13.96 -11.43
CA PHE A 25 -18.78 -15.30 -11.00
C PHE A 25 -18.42 -16.13 -12.24
N VAL A 26 -17.36 -16.92 -12.12
CA VAL A 26 -16.94 -17.88 -13.15
C VAL A 26 -17.05 -19.27 -12.57
N ASP A 27 -17.82 -20.12 -13.23
CA ASP A 27 -17.91 -21.55 -12.90
C ASP A 27 -16.61 -22.23 -13.31
N VAL A 28 -15.81 -22.64 -12.33
CA VAL A 28 -14.59 -23.43 -12.55
C VAL A 28 -14.90 -24.93 -12.58
N SER A 29 -16.05 -25.33 -12.04
CA SER A 29 -16.58 -26.70 -12.11
C SER A 29 -18.09 -26.69 -11.84
N ARG A 30 -18.76 -27.83 -12.05
CA ARG A 30 -20.22 -28.01 -11.85
C ARG A 30 -20.70 -27.61 -10.44
N TYR A 31 -19.83 -27.70 -9.44
CA TYR A 31 -20.17 -27.40 -8.03
C TYR A 31 -19.33 -26.28 -7.44
N VAL A 32 -18.50 -25.61 -8.23
CA VAL A 32 -17.58 -24.59 -7.74
C VAL A 32 -17.64 -23.38 -8.67
N ALA A 33 -18.16 -22.28 -8.14
CA ALA A 33 -18.07 -20.96 -8.75
C ALA A 33 -17.05 -20.13 -7.98
N VAL A 34 -16.16 -19.46 -8.70
CA VAL A 34 -15.21 -18.51 -8.12
C VAL A 34 -15.74 -17.11 -8.40
N LYS A 35 -15.83 -16.29 -7.35
CA LYS A 35 -16.10 -14.87 -7.50
C LYS A 35 -14.92 -14.24 -8.26
N VAL A 36 -15.20 -13.68 -9.43
CA VAL A 36 -14.26 -12.86 -10.18
C VAL A 36 -14.20 -11.52 -9.48
N ASP A 37 -13.31 -11.45 -8.49
CA ASP A 37 -12.92 -10.21 -7.84
C ASP A 37 -11.45 -9.97 -8.15
N ARG A 38 -11.02 -8.70 -8.12
CA ARG A 38 -9.57 -8.45 -8.11
C ARG A 38 -9.07 -8.95 -6.77
N HIS A 39 -8.28 -10.03 -6.76
CA HIS A 39 -7.62 -10.47 -5.54
C HIS A 39 -6.91 -9.26 -4.93
N GLN A 40 -7.10 -9.00 -3.64
CA GLN A 40 -6.57 -7.78 -2.99
C GLN A 40 -5.06 -7.60 -3.24
N GLN A 41 -4.32 -8.70 -3.34
CA GLN A 41 -2.90 -8.72 -3.67
C GLN A 41 -2.59 -8.27 -5.11
N GLN A 42 -3.47 -8.58 -6.07
CA GLN A 42 -3.35 -8.14 -7.46
C GLN A 42 -3.72 -6.66 -7.61
N SER A 43 -4.70 -6.17 -6.84
CA SER A 43 -5.04 -4.74 -6.82
C SER A 43 -4.03 -3.90 -6.03
N GLU A 44 -3.40 -4.49 -5.00
CA GLU A 44 -2.44 -3.83 -4.11
C GLU A 44 -1.17 -4.67 -3.92
N PRO A 45 -0.24 -4.66 -4.90
CA PRO A 45 0.95 -5.50 -4.88
C PRO A 45 1.81 -5.37 -3.60
N LEU A 46 1.86 -4.18 -3.01
CA LEU A 46 2.62 -3.92 -1.78
C LEU A 46 1.99 -4.52 -0.51
N LYS A 47 0.73 -4.98 -0.56
CA LYS A 47 0.10 -5.74 0.54
C LYS A 47 0.20 -7.25 0.36
N THR A 48 0.88 -7.72 -0.69
CA THR A 48 1.13 -9.15 -0.89
C THR A 48 1.95 -9.72 0.26
N VAL A 49 1.52 -10.88 0.75
CA VAL A 49 2.21 -11.65 1.79
C VAL A 49 3.27 -12.49 1.11
N VAL A 50 4.51 -12.38 1.58
CA VAL A 50 5.68 -13.02 0.99
C VAL A 50 6.54 -13.70 2.05
N SER A 51 7.25 -14.74 1.61
CA SER A 51 8.35 -15.35 2.36
C SER A 51 9.59 -15.31 1.47
N MET A 52 10.65 -14.66 1.93
CA MET A 52 11.86 -14.43 1.13
C MET A 52 13.12 -14.37 2.00
N THR A 53 14.26 -14.70 1.38
CA THR A 53 15.59 -14.54 1.98
C THR A 53 16.43 -13.61 1.11
N ILE A 54 16.91 -12.52 1.70
CA ILE A 54 17.79 -11.56 1.03
C ILE A 54 19.20 -12.17 0.87
N PRO A 55 19.68 -12.33 -0.37
CA PRO A 55 21.00 -12.89 -0.63
C PRO A 55 22.17 -12.12 0.00
N ASN A 56 23.27 -12.83 0.26
CA ASN A 56 24.44 -12.25 0.93
C ASN A 56 25.16 -11.16 0.13
N GLN A 57 25.00 -11.11 -1.19
CA GLN A 57 25.55 -10.05 -2.04
C GLN A 57 24.93 -8.68 -1.76
N ILE A 58 23.71 -8.64 -1.22
CA ILE A 58 23.03 -7.41 -0.82
C ILE A 58 23.58 -6.95 0.52
N LYS A 59 24.23 -5.79 0.53
CA LYS A 59 24.98 -5.26 1.68
C LYS A 59 24.30 -4.08 2.36
N THR A 60 23.52 -3.28 1.64
CA THR A 60 22.89 -2.06 2.18
C THR A 60 21.37 -2.16 2.26
N VAL A 61 20.78 -1.30 3.10
CA VAL A 61 19.32 -1.16 3.19
C VAL A 61 18.72 -0.75 1.85
N GLY A 62 19.35 0.16 1.10
CA GLY A 62 18.85 0.56 -0.22
C GLY A 62 18.86 -0.58 -1.24
N GLN A 63 19.89 -1.42 -1.24
CA GLN A 63 19.92 -2.62 -2.10
C GLN A 63 18.83 -3.62 -1.69
N ALA A 64 18.60 -3.80 -0.38
CA ALA A 64 17.54 -4.66 0.14
C ALA A 64 16.15 -4.18 -0.29
N LEU A 65 15.88 -2.88 -0.16
CA LEU A 65 14.61 -2.29 -0.59
C LEU A 65 14.37 -2.47 -2.09
N ASN A 66 15.39 -2.22 -2.93
CA ASN A 66 15.29 -2.49 -4.37
C ASN A 66 15.03 -3.96 -4.69
N TYR A 67 15.67 -4.89 -3.96
CA TYR A 67 15.44 -6.31 -4.13
C TYR A 67 14.02 -6.73 -3.75
N ILE A 68 13.50 -6.23 -2.63
CA ILE A 68 12.13 -6.53 -2.17
C ILE A 68 11.08 -6.00 -3.16
N LEU A 69 11.36 -4.86 -3.78
CA LEU A 69 10.43 -4.19 -4.68
C LEU A 69 10.43 -4.77 -6.12
N SER A 70 11.44 -5.56 -6.51
CA SER A 70 11.65 -5.98 -7.91
C SER A 70 10.42 -6.60 -8.57
N ASP A 71 9.68 -7.40 -7.81
CA ASP A 71 8.57 -8.20 -8.32
C ASP A 71 7.21 -7.54 -8.09
N THR A 72 7.20 -6.35 -7.48
CA THR A 72 5.97 -5.63 -7.09
C THR A 72 5.51 -4.63 -8.15
N GLY A 73 6.38 -4.31 -9.12
CA GLY A 73 6.16 -3.23 -10.08
C GLY A 73 6.26 -1.82 -9.48
N TYR A 74 6.75 -1.71 -8.23
CA TYR A 74 7.14 -0.45 -7.61
C TYR A 74 8.66 -0.30 -7.60
N SER A 75 9.15 0.93 -7.54
CA SER A 75 10.58 1.25 -7.37
C SER A 75 10.79 2.22 -6.21
N LEU A 76 12.03 2.37 -5.75
CA LEU A 76 12.37 3.51 -4.90
C LEU A 76 12.33 4.81 -5.71
N SER A 77 11.85 5.90 -5.10
CA SER A 77 11.92 7.22 -5.71
C SER A 77 13.35 7.63 -6.07
N ASP A 78 13.46 8.42 -7.14
CA ASP A 78 14.74 8.96 -7.60
C ASP A 78 15.54 9.59 -6.44
N PRO A 79 16.84 9.27 -6.28
CA PRO A 79 17.72 9.85 -5.27
C PRO A 79 17.65 11.37 -5.12
N ILE A 80 17.32 12.11 -6.19
CA ILE A 80 17.14 13.57 -6.16
C ILE A 80 15.91 14.00 -5.34
N ASN A 81 14.86 13.19 -5.33
CA ASN A 81 13.61 13.43 -4.62
C ASN A 81 13.64 12.93 -3.17
N LEU A 82 14.69 12.21 -2.78
CA LEU A 82 14.85 11.71 -1.42
C LEU A 82 15.39 12.78 -0.46
N SER A 83 14.92 12.77 0.77
CA SER A 83 15.52 13.57 1.85
C SER A 83 16.95 13.11 2.14
N LYS A 84 17.80 14.02 2.65
CA LYS A 84 19.17 13.71 3.09
C LYS A 84 19.23 12.54 4.07
N ASN A 85 18.29 12.48 5.01
CA ASN A 85 18.23 11.42 6.01
C ASN A 85 17.94 10.06 5.38
N VAL A 86 17.03 10.02 4.40
CA VAL A 86 16.70 8.80 3.65
C VAL A 86 17.92 8.33 2.86
N ARG A 87 18.64 9.23 2.19
CA ARG A 87 19.88 8.86 1.50
C ARG A 87 20.90 8.23 2.46
N ILE A 88 21.01 8.72 3.69
CA ILE A 88 21.86 8.13 4.74
C ILE A 88 21.34 6.75 5.15
N LEU A 89 20.02 6.55 5.32
CA LEU A 89 19.43 5.24 5.60
C LEU A 89 19.79 4.22 4.52
N LEU A 90 19.63 4.58 3.24
CA LEU A 90 19.87 3.67 2.11
C LEU A 90 21.32 3.18 2.01
N THR A 91 22.29 3.93 2.55
CA THR A 91 23.70 3.54 2.59
C THR A 91 24.07 2.71 3.82
N ARG A 92 23.19 2.60 4.83
CA ARG A 92 23.44 1.78 6.01
C ARG A 92 23.52 0.30 5.64
N LYS A 93 24.39 -0.42 6.36
CA LYS A 93 24.54 -1.87 6.21
C LYS A 93 23.24 -2.57 6.60
N LEU A 94 22.82 -3.54 5.80
CA LEU A 94 21.71 -4.41 6.11
C LEU A 94 22.08 -5.33 7.30
N PRO A 95 21.36 -5.27 8.43
CA PRO A 95 21.56 -6.19 9.56
C PRO A 95 21.26 -7.63 9.15
N ASN A 96 22.03 -8.59 9.68
CA ASN A 96 21.82 -10.01 9.37
C ASN A 96 20.46 -10.53 9.81
N ILE A 97 19.91 -10.00 10.92
CA ILE A 97 18.59 -10.38 11.42
C ILE A 97 17.45 -9.97 10.47
N HIS A 98 17.66 -8.96 9.62
CA HIS A 98 16.69 -8.49 8.63
C HIS A 98 16.88 -9.13 7.24
N ARG A 99 17.44 -10.34 7.18
CA ARG A 99 17.66 -11.06 5.91
C ARG A 99 16.57 -12.07 5.59
N ASN A 100 15.87 -12.59 6.59
CA ASN A 100 14.85 -13.61 6.41
C ASN A 100 13.50 -13.02 6.81
N PHE A 101 12.52 -13.10 5.91
CA PHE A 101 11.15 -12.66 6.16
C PHE A 101 10.22 -13.82 5.84
N GLU A 102 9.33 -14.14 6.78
CA GLU A 102 8.36 -15.22 6.64
C GLU A 102 6.96 -14.68 6.89
N TYR A 103 6.06 -14.91 5.94
CA TYR A 103 4.63 -14.55 6.03
C TYR A 103 4.38 -13.08 6.38
N GLN A 104 5.16 -12.17 5.80
CA GLN A 104 5.01 -10.73 6.02
C GLN A 104 4.54 -10.02 4.75
N THR A 105 3.82 -8.91 4.91
CA THR A 105 3.48 -8.06 3.77
C THR A 105 4.68 -7.24 3.32
N ILE A 106 4.78 -6.93 2.02
CA ILE A 106 5.84 -6.06 1.51
C ILE A 106 5.87 -4.73 2.28
N THR A 107 4.73 -4.07 2.49
CA THR A 107 4.67 -2.84 3.30
C THR A 107 5.22 -3.00 4.73
N SER A 108 4.98 -4.13 5.40
CA SER A 108 5.54 -4.42 6.72
C SER A 108 7.07 -4.50 6.67
N ILE A 109 7.59 -5.24 5.69
CA ILE A 109 9.03 -5.41 5.49
C ILE A 109 9.70 -4.05 5.20
N LEU A 110 9.12 -3.23 4.31
CA LEU A 110 9.63 -1.91 3.99
C LEU A 110 9.72 -1.01 5.23
N LYS A 111 8.68 -1.01 6.08
CA LYS A 111 8.66 -0.27 7.35
C LYS A 111 9.68 -0.80 8.35
N MET A 112 9.83 -2.12 8.45
CA MET A 112 10.81 -2.76 9.33
C MET A 112 12.24 -2.37 8.93
N LEU A 113 12.54 -2.32 7.63
CA LEU A 113 13.85 -1.93 7.12
C LEU A 113 14.13 -0.43 7.28
N SER A 114 13.12 0.43 7.16
CA SER A 114 13.29 1.86 7.40
C SER A 114 13.45 2.19 8.88
N GLY A 115 12.73 1.48 9.74
CA GLY A 115 12.68 1.70 11.18
C GLY A 115 11.73 2.84 11.59
N GLU A 116 11.52 2.94 12.90
CA GLU A 116 10.61 3.90 13.56
C GLU A 116 10.66 5.36 13.08
N PRO A 117 11.83 5.99 12.82
CA PRO A 117 11.85 7.41 12.50
C PRO A 117 11.36 7.76 11.09
N TYR A 118 10.98 6.75 10.28
CA TYR A 118 10.56 6.93 8.89
C TYR A 118 9.13 6.44 8.68
N GLN A 119 8.35 7.26 7.98
CA GLN A 119 7.02 6.89 7.50
C GLN A 119 7.08 6.52 6.02
N LEU A 120 6.51 5.36 5.68
CA LEU A 120 6.38 4.88 4.31
C LEU A 120 5.40 5.77 3.53
N MET A 121 5.85 6.36 2.43
CA MET A 121 5.06 7.12 1.47
C MET A 121 5.02 6.36 0.15
N ILE A 122 3.83 6.18 -0.40
CA ILE A 122 3.62 5.43 -1.66
C ILE A 122 2.99 6.41 -2.66
N ASP A 123 3.64 6.58 -3.81
CA ASP A 123 3.08 7.25 -4.97
C ASP A 123 2.52 6.18 -5.93
N PRO A 124 1.20 5.92 -5.94
CA PRO A 124 0.61 4.90 -6.81
C PRO A 124 0.61 5.31 -8.28
N ILE A 125 0.75 6.60 -8.60
CA ILE A 125 0.75 7.12 -9.98
C ILE A 125 2.11 6.82 -10.62
N LYS A 126 3.19 7.20 -9.94
CA LYS A 126 4.56 6.90 -10.39
C LYS A 126 4.98 5.47 -10.09
N ARG A 127 4.22 4.77 -9.24
CA ARG A 127 4.60 3.48 -8.63
C ARG A 127 5.95 3.56 -7.94
N GLU A 128 6.13 4.62 -7.16
CA GLU A 128 7.34 4.83 -6.39
C GLU A 128 7.07 4.75 -4.89
N VAL A 129 8.08 4.32 -4.16
CA VAL A 129 8.11 4.29 -2.71
C VAL A 129 9.16 5.26 -2.21
N ASN A 130 8.78 6.07 -1.23
CA ASN A 130 9.64 7.02 -0.55
C ASN A 130 9.43 6.92 0.98
N PHE A 131 10.29 7.57 1.74
CA PHE A 131 10.25 7.62 3.18
C PHE A 131 10.33 9.06 3.67
N LEU A 132 9.49 9.42 4.62
CA LEU A 132 9.52 10.74 5.25
C LEU A 132 10.04 10.59 6.68
N THR A 133 11.02 11.41 7.06
CA THR A 133 11.49 11.45 8.45
C THR A 133 10.47 12.17 9.31
N VAL A 134 10.05 11.53 10.41
CA VAL A 134 9.05 12.07 11.35
C VAL A 134 9.72 12.78 12.53
N ILE A 135 11.03 12.59 12.72
CA ILE A 135 11.78 13.28 13.77
C ILE A 135 12.00 14.75 13.37
N LYS A 136 11.59 15.68 14.23
CA LYS A 136 11.86 17.11 14.14
C LYS A 136 13.27 17.46 14.61
#